data_AF-A0A352VGX6-F1
#
_entry.id   AF-A0A352VGX6-F1
#
_cell.length_a   1.000
_cell.length_b   1.000
_cell.length_c   1.000
_cell.angle_alpha   90.00
_cell.angle_beta   90.00
_cell.angle_gamma   90.00
#
_symmetry.space_group_name_H-M   'P 1'
#
loop_
_entity.id
_entity.type
_entity.pdbx_description
1 polymer ?
#
loop_
_entity_poly.entity_id
_entity_poly.type
_entity_poly.pdbx_seq_one_letter_code
_entity_poly.pdbx_strand_id
1 'polypeptide(L)'
;MSQLSHAAPTEDRSDIPPTPPVELLRVLAVLAEPPSPEYARVAEAAGLGPAPTASEHGDVFLFQLYPYASVHVGAEGMMGGEARDRLAGFWRALGRTPPAEPDHLSALLALYASLWEEERPEAAHSAIME
;
A
#
# COMPACT_ATOMS: atom_id res chain seq x y z
N MET A 1 -18.16 -25.68 -33.07
CA MET A 1 -18.05 -24.71 -31.95
C MET A 1 -17.74 -25.48 -30.68
N SER A 2 -16.47 -25.77 -30.43
CA SER A 2 -16.01 -26.44 -29.20
C SER A 2 -15.35 -25.38 -28.32
N GLN A 3 -15.97 -25.09 -27.17
CA GLN A 3 -15.47 -24.16 -26.16
C GLN A 3 -14.24 -24.80 -25.50
N LEU A 4 -13.05 -24.25 -25.75
CA LEU A 4 -11.85 -24.56 -24.98
C LEU A 4 -11.97 -23.84 -23.63
N SER A 5 -12.32 -24.59 -22.58
CA SER A 5 -12.14 -24.16 -21.21
C SER A 5 -10.64 -24.03 -20.94
N HIS A 6 -10.12 -22.80 -21.00
CA HIS A 6 -8.76 -22.49 -20.55
C HIS A 6 -8.80 -22.43 -19.02
N ALA A 7 -8.64 -23.59 -18.38
CA ALA A 7 -8.30 -23.63 -16.97
C ALA A 7 -6.99 -22.83 -16.80
N ALA A 8 -7.06 -21.72 -16.04
CA ALA A 8 -5.88 -20.94 -15.71
C ALA A 8 -4.83 -21.87 -15.08
N PRO A 9 -3.56 -21.80 -15.51
CA PRO A 9 -2.52 -22.64 -14.95
C PRO A 9 -2.47 -22.42 -13.45
N THR A 10 -2.53 -23.52 -12.69
CA THR A 10 -2.30 -23.52 -11.24
C THR A 10 -0.80 -23.32 -11.05
N GLU A 11 -0.35 -22.07 -11.18
CA GLU A 11 1.05 -21.73 -10.97
C GLU A 11 1.41 -22.05 -9.52
N ASP A 12 2.50 -22.80 -9.35
CA ASP A 12 3.11 -23.05 -8.06
C ASP A 12 3.66 -21.72 -7.54
N ARG A 13 2.88 -21.07 -6.67
CA ARG A 13 3.17 -19.75 -6.07
C ARG A 13 4.06 -19.85 -4.83
N SER A 14 4.79 -20.96 -4.64
CA SER A 14 5.65 -21.17 -3.48
C SER A 14 6.84 -20.19 -3.39
N ASP A 15 7.22 -19.57 -4.51
CA ASP A 15 8.22 -18.49 -4.58
C ASP A 15 7.67 -17.10 -4.19
N ILE A 16 6.35 -16.97 -4.05
CA ILE A 16 5.72 -15.70 -3.66
C ILE A 16 5.82 -15.59 -2.13
N PRO A 17 6.47 -14.55 -1.59
CA PRO A 17 6.55 -14.38 -0.14
C PRO A 17 5.15 -14.39 0.47
N PRO A 18 4.99 -14.93 1.70
CA PRO A 18 3.70 -14.94 2.37
C PRO A 18 3.15 -13.53 2.38
N THR A 19 1.88 -13.39 2.00
CA THR A 19 1.28 -12.06 1.93
C THR A 19 1.41 -11.36 3.27
N PRO A 20 1.93 -10.12 3.33
CA PRO A 20 1.95 -9.36 4.56
C PRO A 20 0.52 -9.20 5.12
N PRO A 21 0.33 -9.21 6.46
CA PRO A 21 -0.97 -8.94 7.04
C PRO A 21 -1.47 -7.56 6.58
N VAL A 22 -2.69 -7.46 6.05
CA VAL A 22 -3.26 -6.17 5.60
C VAL A 22 -3.23 -5.10 6.68
N GLU A 23 -3.45 -5.49 7.94
CA GLU A 23 -3.38 -4.55 9.06
C GLU A 23 -1.97 -3.98 9.24
N LEU A 24 -0.92 -4.75 9.00
CA LEU A 24 0.44 -4.24 9.04
C LEU A 24 0.66 -3.20 7.93
N LEU A 25 0.15 -3.44 6.72
CA LEU A 25 0.26 -2.49 5.61
C LEU A 25 -0.45 -1.17 5.92
N ARG A 26 -1.63 -1.23 6.56
CA ARG A 26 -2.36 -0.05 7.02
C ARG A 26 -1.60 0.72 8.10
N VAL A 27 -1.06 0.01 9.09
CA VAL A 27 -0.27 0.61 10.15
C VAL A 27 0.95 1.31 9.55
N LEU A 28 1.66 0.66 8.63
CA LEU A 28 2.82 1.26 7.96
C LEU A 28 2.44 2.45 7.08
N ALA A 29 1.28 2.42 6.42
CA ALA A 29 0.77 3.58 5.68
C ALA A 29 0.59 4.79 6.60
N VAL A 30 -0.04 4.60 7.76
CA VAL A 30 -0.23 5.65 8.76
C VAL A 30 1.11 6.17 9.30
N LEU A 31 2.07 5.29 9.58
CA LEU A 31 3.37 5.67 10.11
C LEU A 31 4.29 6.36 9.09
N ALA A 32 3.97 6.29 7.79
CA ALA A 32 4.66 7.04 6.75
C ALA A 32 4.19 8.50 6.68
N GLU A 33 3.02 8.84 7.22
CA GLU A 33 2.54 10.23 7.32
C GLU A 33 3.25 11.00 8.46
N PRO A 34 3.32 12.35 8.40
CA PRO A 34 3.86 13.16 9.49
C PRO A 34 3.21 12.80 10.84
N PRO A 35 3.98 12.60 11.93
CA PRO A 35 3.45 12.08 13.19
C PRO A 35 2.35 12.96 13.78
N SER A 36 1.29 12.31 14.25
CA SER A 36 0.20 12.94 14.99
C SER A 36 -0.11 12.15 16.27
N PRO A 37 -0.76 12.77 17.29
CA PRO A 37 -1.16 12.06 18.51
C PRO A 37 -2.05 10.83 18.26
N GLU A 38 -2.80 10.82 17.16
CA GLU A 38 -3.67 9.71 16.79
C GLU A 38 -2.86 8.47 16.37
N TYR A 39 -1.70 8.67 15.72
CA TYR A 39 -0.85 7.60 15.21
C TYR A 39 -0.09 6.87 16.31
N ALA A 40 0.16 7.53 17.44
CA ALA A 40 0.74 6.91 18.63
C ALA A 40 -0.07 5.71 19.12
N ARG A 41 -1.40 5.83 19.10
CA ARG A 41 -2.31 4.73 19.47
C ARG A 41 -2.28 3.58 18.46
N VAL A 42 -2.08 3.89 17.18
CA VAL A 42 -1.98 2.89 16.11
C VAL A 42 -0.71 2.06 16.25
N ALA A 43 0.45 2.70 16.49
CA ALA A 43 1.73 2.01 16.70
C ALA A 43 1.68 1.08 17.93
N GLU A 44 1.11 1.56 19.03
CA GLU A 44 0.94 0.78 20.25
C GLU A 44 0.02 -0.43 20.03
N ALA A 45 -1.15 -0.23 19.41
CA ALA A 45 -2.09 -1.30 19.11
C ALA A 45 -1.50 -2.36 18.16
N ALA A 46 -0.60 -1.95 17.27
CA ALA A 46 0.11 -2.84 16.36
C ALA A 46 1.31 -3.57 17.00
N GLY A 47 1.65 -3.27 18.26
CA GLY A 47 2.79 -3.87 18.96
C GLY A 47 4.15 -3.42 18.41
N LEU A 48 4.23 -2.29 17.71
CA LEU A 48 5.46 -1.76 17.11
C LEU A 48 6.29 -0.90 18.08
N GLY A 49 5.81 -0.73 19.31
CA GLY A 49 6.42 0.15 20.30
C GLY A 49 5.93 1.60 20.18
N PRO A 50 6.67 2.57 20.75
CA PRO A 50 6.27 3.97 20.68
C PRO A 50 6.29 4.46 19.23
N ALA A 51 5.30 5.27 18.84
CA ALA A 51 5.35 5.90 17.53
C ALA A 51 6.55 6.84 17.41
N PRO A 52 7.14 6.98 16.20
CA PRO A 52 8.22 7.91 15.96
C PRO A 52 7.83 9.34 16.33
N THR A 53 8.76 10.06 16.95
CA THR A 53 8.63 11.50 17.14
C THR A 53 8.70 12.24 15.80
N ALA A 54 8.25 13.49 15.75
CA ALA A 54 8.37 14.33 14.56
C ALA A 54 9.83 14.50 14.10
N SER A 55 10.80 14.50 15.04
CA SER A 55 12.22 14.57 14.72
C SER A 55 12.70 13.28 14.04
N GLU A 56 12.38 12.12 14.63
CA GLU A 56 12.78 10.83 14.06
C GLU A 56 12.13 10.57 12.70
N HIS A 57 10.86 10.96 12.54
CA HIS A 57 10.18 10.91 11.25
C HIS A 57 10.85 11.82 10.23
N GLY A 58 11.19 13.05 10.62
CA GLY A 58 11.91 13.98 9.76
C GLY A 58 13.29 13.46 9.35
N ASP A 59 14.07 12.91 10.28
CA ASP A 59 15.38 12.31 10.03
C ASP A 59 15.31 11.24 8.93
N VAL A 60 14.26 10.40 8.97
CA VAL A 60 14.04 9.38 7.94
C VAL A 60 13.48 9.99 6.67
N PHE A 61 12.29 10.59 6.71
CA PHE A 61 11.49 10.90 5.52
C PHE A 61 11.75 12.28 4.89
N LEU A 62 12.45 13.18 5.59
CA LEU A 62 12.83 14.49 5.06
C LEU A 62 14.32 14.60 4.75
N PHE A 63 15.17 13.69 5.25
CA PHE A 63 16.62 13.80 5.05
C PHE A 63 17.28 12.56 4.44
N GLN A 64 16.80 11.35 4.76
CA GLN A 64 17.47 10.12 4.33
C GLN A 64 16.74 9.40 3.19
N LEU A 65 15.43 9.25 3.32
CA LEU A 65 14.60 8.38 2.49
C LEU A 65 13.28 9.07 2.18
N TYR A 66 13.29 9.96 1.20
CA TYR A 66 12.05 10.66 0.78
C TYR A 66 10.92 9.66 0.48
N PRO A 67 9.70 9.83 1.02
CA PRO A 67 8.62 8.85 0.92
C PRO A 67 7.88 8.90 -0.41
N TYR A 68 8.58 9.15 -1.52
CA TYR A 68 7.99 9.29 -2.84
C TYR A 68 8.64 8.30 -3.79
N ALA A 69 7.85 7.43 -4.42
CA ALA A 69 8.39 6.44 -5.35
C ALA A 69 9.17 7.11 -6.49
N SER A 70 8.75 8.29 -6.94
CA SER A 70 9.46 9.05 -7.98
C SER A 70 10.93 9.35 -7.67
N VAL A 71 11.29 9.55 -6.40
CA VAL A 71 12.69 9.78 -6.00
C VAL A 71 13.55 8.52 -6.15
N HIS A 72 12.96 7.34 -6.01
CA HIS A 72 13.70 6.06 -5.98
C HIS A 72 13.71 5.33 -7.33
N VAL A 73 12.62 5.43 -8.10
CA VAL A 73 12.45 4.70 -9.36
C VAL A 73 12.25 5.60 -10.58
N GLY A 74 12.13 6.91 -10.38
CA GLY A 74 12.12 7.89 -11.48
C GLY A 74 13.53 8.05 -12.05
N ALA A 75 13.63 8.23 -13.37
CA ALA A 75 14.92 8.37 -14.05
C ALA A 75 15.69 9.61 -13.57
N GLU A 76 14.95 10.63 -13.14
CA GLU A 76 15.46 11.90 -12.67
C GLU A 76 15.92 11.87 -11.20
N GLY A 77 15.52 10.87 -10.42
CA GLY A 77 15.77 10.82 -8.97
C GLY A 77 15.16 11.99 -8.20
N MET A 78 14.08 12.59 -8.74
CA MET A 78 13.42 13.77 -8.20
C MET A 78 11.94 13.48 -7.94
N MET A 79 11.34 14.27 -7.05
CA MET A 79 9.91 14.18 -6.78
C MET A 79 9.09 14.59 -8.01
N GLY A 80 8.11 13.76 -8.37
CA GLY A 80 7.23 14.00 -9.51
C GLY A 80 7.66 13.30 -10.80
N GLY A 81 7.43 13.96 -11.93
CA GLY A 81 7.77 13.45 -13.25
C GLY A 81 6.98 12.20 -13.68
N GLU A 82 7.53 11.45 -14.62
CA GLU A 82 6.85 10.33 -15.27
C GLU A 82 6.48 9.22 -14.29
N ALA A 83 7.30 8.96 -13.27
CA ALA A 83 7.00 7.96 -12.25
C ALA A 83 5.71 8.29 -11.48
N ARG A 84 5.56 9.55 -11.04
CA ARG A 84 4.34 10.03 -10.39
C ARG A 84 3.14 10.00 -11.32
N ASP A 85 3.31 10.41 -12.58
CA ASP A 85 2.23 10.42 -13.58
C ASP A 85 1.74 9.01 -13.90
N ARG A 86 2.65 8.03 -14.00
CA ARG A 86 2.31 6.62 -14.19
C ARG A 86 1.52 6.07 -13.01
N LEU A 87 1.94 6.38 -11.78
CA LEU A 87 1.18 5.98 -10.59
C LEU A 87 -0.20 6.65 -10.56
N ALA A 88 -0.30 7.94 -10.88
CA ALA A 88 -1.60 8.61 -11.03
C ALA A 88 -2.47 7.96 -12.13
N GLY A 89 -1.86 7.52 -13.23
CA GLY A 89 -2.53 6.74 -14.27
C GLY A 89 -3.03 5.40 -13.76
N PHE A 90 -2.23 4.70 -12.95
CA PHE A 90 -2.59 3.42 -12.34
C PHE A 90 -3.80 3.55 -11.42
N TRP A 91 -3.85 4.58 -10.56
CA TRP A 91 -5.03 4.90 -9.75
C TRP A 91 -6.30 5.04 -10.60
N ARG A 92 -6.21 5.76 -11.73
CA ARG A 92 -7.35 5.93 -12.66
C ARG A 92 -7.74 4.63 -13.36
N ALA A 93 -6.76 3.81 -13.74
CA ALA A 93 -7.00 2.50 -14.37
C ALA A 93 -7.73 1.54 -13.41
N LEU A 94 -7.51 1.68 -12.09
CA LEU A 94 -8.26 1.00 -11.05
C LEU A 94 -9.65 1.61 -10.78
N GLY A 95 -10.08 2.61 -11.55
CA GLY A 95 -11.35 3.31 -11.37
C GLY A 95 -11.39 4.26 -10.17
N ARG A 96 -10.23 4.64 -9.62
CA ARG A 96 -10.12 5.51 -8.44
C ARG A 96 -9.65 6.91 -8.82
N THR A 97 -10.05 7.89 -8.01
CA THR A 97 -9.46 9.24 -8.06
C THR A 97 -8.07 9.20 -7.43
N PRO A 98 -7.00 9.58 -8.15
CA PRO A 98 -5.66 9.64 -7.55
C PRO A 98 -5.64 10.67 -6.41
N PRO A 99 -4.96 10.39 -5.29
CA PRO A 99 -4.74 11.39 -4.25
C PRO A 99 -3.80 12.50 -4.76
N ALA A 100 -3.66 13.57 -3.97
CA ALA A 100 -2.78 14.70 -4.31
C ALA A 100 -1.33 14.25 -4.54
N GLU A 101 -0.87 13.28 -3.75
CA GLU A 101 0.46 12.68 -3.83
C GLU A 101 0.31 11.18 -4.16
N PRO A 102 0.05 10.83 -5.43
CA PRO A 102 -0.30 9.47 -5.85
C PRO A 102 0.86 8.48 -5.76
N ASP A 103 2.08 8.98 -5.59
CA ASP A 103 3.31 8.22 -5.43
C ASP A 103 3.90 8.28 -4.02
N HIS A 104 3.18 8.89 -3.06
CA HIS A 104 3.56 8.88 -1.66
C HIS A 104 3.45 7.46 -1.08
N LEU A 105 4.42 7.06 -0.26
CA LEU A 105 4.52 5.70 0.31
C LEU A 105 3.25 5.31 1.08
N SER A 106 2.70 6.23 1.88
CA SER A 106 1.43 6.03 2.60
C SER A 106 0.28 5.72 1.63
N ALA A 107 0.15 6.51 0.56
CA ALA A 107 -0.90 6.32 -0.43
C ALA A 107 -0.78 4.95 -1.14
N LEU A 108 0.44 4.53 -1.47
CA LEU A 108 0.70 3.25 -2.11
C LEU A 108 0.44 2.05 -1.19
N LEU A 109 0.84 2.12 0.09
CA LEU A 109 0.56 1.08 1.08
C LEU A 109 -0.94 0.96 1.36
N ALA A 110 -1.64 2.08 1.49
CA ALA A 110 -3.08 2.11 1.66
C ALA A 110 -3.83 1.55 0.44
N LEU A 111 -3.38 1.90 -0.78
CA LEU A 111 -3.90 1.31 -2.01
C LEU A 111 -3.73 -0.20 -2.01
N TYR A 112 -2.52 -0.68 -1.74
CA TYR A 112 -2.22 -2.11 -1.73
C TYR A 112 -3.07 -2.87 -0.71
N ALA A 113 -3.26 -2.32 0.50
CA ALA A 113 -4.18 -2.88 1.50
C ALA A 113 -5.63 -2.96 0.98
N SER A 114 -6.13 -1.91 0.31
CA SER A 114 -7.49 -1.90 -0.25
C SER A 114 -7.68 -2.92 -1.37
N LEU A 115 -6.71 -3.04 -2.28
CA LEU A 115 -6.76 -4.02 -3.37
C LEU A 115 -6.74 -5.46 -2.84
N TRP A 116 -5.97 -5.72 -1.78
CA TRP A 116 -5.95 -7.04 -1.15
C TRP A 116 -7.32 -7.44 -0.60
N GLU A 117 -8.05 -6.51 0.01
CA GLU A 117 -9.39 -6.81 0.54
C GLU A 117 -10.42 -7.03 -0.55
N GLU A 118 -10.35 -6.28 -1.64
CA GLU A 118 -11.23 -6.42 -2.81
C GLU A 118 -10.99 -7.74 -3.54
N GLU A 119 -9.75 -8.25 -3.54
CA GLU A 119 -9.41 -9.54 -4.13
C GLU A 119 -9.95 -10.72 -3.31
N ARG A 120 -10.29 -10.53 -2.03
CA ARG A 120 -10.92 -11.58 -1.22
C ARG A 120 -12.39 -11.69 -1.63
N PRO A 121 -12.84 -12.82 -2.21
CA PRO A 121 -14.28 -13.05 -2.36
C PRO A 121 -14.96 -12.97 -0.99
N GLU A 122 -16.19 -12.46 -0.95
CA GLU A 122 -17.06 -12.41 0.23
C GLU A 122 -17.30 -13.82 0.82
N ALA A 123 -16.30 -14.39 1.49
CA ALA A 123 -16.39 -15.70 2.12
C ALA A 123 -16.94 -15.63 3.56
N ALA A 124 -17.51 -14.49 3.97
CA ALA A 124 -17.93 -14.25 5.36
C ALA A 124 -19.40 -13.83 5.52
N HIS A 125 -20.17 -13.62 4.45
CA HIS A 125 -21.60 -13.26 4.58
C HIS A 125 -22.56 -14.47 4.57
N SER A 126 -22.11 -15.66 4.15
CA SER A 126 -22.94 -16.89 4.18
C SER A 126 -22.83 -17.70 5.48
N ALA A 127 -21.80 -17.50 6.30
CA ALA A 127 -21.59 -18.30 7.51
C ALA A 127 -22.35 -17.78 8.76
N ILE A 128 -23.09 -16.67 8.64
CA ILE A 128 -23.88 -16.08 9.74
C ILE A 128 -25.40 -16.36 9.54
N MET A 129 -25.77 -17.02 8.44
CA MET A 129 -27.18 -17.35 8.11
C MET A 129 -27.50 -18.85 8.10
N GLU A 130 -26.65 -19.69 8.69
CA GLU A 130 -26.92 -21.12 8.92
C GLU A 130 -26.69 -21.47 10.40
#